data_AF-A0A7W9BGZ5-F1
#
_entry.id   AF-A0A7W9BGZ5-F1
#
_cell.length_a   1.000
_cell.length_b   1.000
_cell.length_c   1.000
_cell.angle_alpha   90.00
_cell.angle_beta   90.00
_cell.angle_gamma   90.00
#
_symmetry.space_group_name_H-M   'P 1'
#
loop_
_entity.id
_entity.type
_entity.pdbx_description
1 polymer ?
#
loop_
_entity_poly.entity_id
_entity_poly.type
_entity_poly.pdbx_seq_one_letter_code
_entity_poly.pdbx_strand_id
1 'polypeptide(L)' 'MNGIAEILESPDHLARFAVAGQPPKSILRITANTVFFQCSRAVIRAGL' A
#
# COMPACT_ATOMS: atom_id res chain seq x y z
N MET A 1 -3.22 -8.43 -8.06
CA MET A 1 -1.78 -8.43 -7.75
C MET A 1 -1.52 -9.57 -6.79
N ASN A 2 -0.32 -10.15 -6.80
CA ASN A 2 0.12 -11.09 -5.78
C ASN A 2 1.35 -10.51 -5.07
N GLY A 3 1.50 -10.80 -3.79
CA GLY A 3 2.56 -10.23 -2.96
C GLY A 3 2.52 -10.76 -1.53
N ILE A 4 3.39 -10.20 -0.70
CA ILE A 4 3.49 -10.50 0.73
C ILE A 4 2.96 -9.29 1.50
N ALA A 5 2.11 -9.55 2.49
CA ALA A 5 1.55 -8.52 3.36
C ALA A 5 2.04 -8.68 4.80
N GLU A 6 2.33 -7.57 5.47
CA GLU A 6 2.80 -7.51 6.85
C GLU A 6 2.01 -6.45 7.62
N ILE A 7 1.61 -6.79 8.85
CA ILE A 7 0.99 -5.83 9.77
C ILE A 7 2.11 -5.15 10.56
N LEU A 8 2.12 -3.82 10.55
CA LEU A 8 3.13 -3.02 11.25
C LEU A 8 2.46 -2.08 12.25
N GLU A 9 3.08 -1.94 13.42
CA GLU A 9 2.59 -1.09 14.52
C GLU A 9 3.66 -0.11 15.03
N SER A 10 4.83 -0.04 14.38
CA SER A 10 5.90 0.86 14.79
C SER A 10 5.47 2.33 14.66
N PRO A 11 5.75 3.21 15.65
CA PRO A 11 5.27 4.59 15.66
C PRO A 11 5.57 5.40 14.40
N ASP A 12 6.76 5.25 13.83
CA ASP A 12 7.19 5.99 12.63
C ASP A 12 6.32 5.66 11.40
N HIS A 13 5.86 4.41 11.31
CA HIS A 13 4.95 3.99 10.25
C HIS A 13 3.55 4.57 10.50
N LEU A 14 3.02 4.46 11.72
CA LEU A 14 1.66 4.93 12.03
C LEU A 14 1.52 6.45 11.86
N ALA A 15 2.52 7.23 12.27
CA ALA A 15 2.51 8.69 12.15
C ALA A 15 2.37 9.16 10.69
N ARG A 16 2.98 8.45 9.73
CA ARG A 16 2.89 8.79 8.30
C ARG A 16 1.51 8.59 7.70
N PHE A 17 0.70 7.71 8.29
CA PHE A 17 -0.64 7.38 7.80
C PHE A 17 -1.75 7.95 8.70
N ALA A 18 -1.44 9.00 9.47
CA ALA A 18 -2.42 9.66 10.31
C ALA A 18 -3.54 10.31 9.47
N VAL A 19 -4.79 10.08 9.86
CA VAL A 19 -5.96 10.70 9.25
C VAL A 19 -6.53 11.69 10.24
N ALA A 20 -6.72 12.94 9.81
CA ALA A 20 -7.11 14.04 10.70
C ALA A 20 -6.19 14.19 11.93
N GLY A 21 -4.89 13.91 11.77
CA GLY A 21 -3.89 13.98 12.86
C GLY A 21 -3.92 12.82 13.84
N GLN A 22 -4.77 11.81 13.63
CA GLN A 22 -4.84 10.61 14.48
C GLN A 22 -4.16 9.44 13.78
N PRO A 23 -3.12 8.83 14.38
CA PRO A 23 -2.50 7.64 13.80
C PRO A 23 -3.44 6.43 13.89
N PRO A 24 -3.41 5.52 12.91
CA PRO A 24 -4.14 4.26 12.97
C PRO A 24 -3.53 3.32 14.03
N LYS A 25 -4.24 2.25 14.41
CA LYS A 25 -3.72 1.23 15.34
C LYS A 25 -2.60 0.38 14.73
N SER A 26 -2.73 0.08 13.45
CA SER A 26 -1.77 -0.69 12.67
C SER A 26 -1.90 -0.30 11.20
N ILE A 27 -0.90 -0.66 10.39
CA ILE A 27 -0.95 -0.55 8.94
C ILE A 27 -0.64 -1.89 8.29
N LEU A 28 -1.14 -2.09 7.07
CA LEU A 28 -0.80 -3.23 6.23
C LEU A 28 0.19 -2.80 5.16
N ARG A 29 1.45 -3.21 5.27
CA ARG A 29 2.45 -3.04 4.21
C ARG A 29 2.35 -4.21 3.24
N ILE A 30 2.27 -3.93 1.95
CA ILE A 30 2.23 -4.96 0.91
C ILE A 30 3.42 -4.79 -0.02
N THR A 31 4.28 -5.81 -0.07
CA THR A 31 5.32 -5.93 -1.09
C THR A 31 4.74 -6.68 -2.29
N ALA A 32 4.55 -5.98 -3.40
CA ALA A 32 4.00 -6.57 -4.63
C ALA A 32 5.05 -7.42 -5.35
N ASN A 33 4.75 -8.70 -5.60
CA ASN A 33 5.61 -9.58 -6.40
C ASN A 33 5.18 -9.58 -7.87
N THR A 34 3.86 -9.55 -8.11
CA THR A 34 3.29 -9.44 -9.46
C THR A 34 2.07 -8.52 -9.49
N VAL A 35 2.00 -7.69 -10.52
CA VAL A 35 0.87 -6.78 -10.76
C VAL A 35 0.19 -7.20 -12.05
N PHE A 36 -1.15 -7.33 -12.00
CA PHE A 36 -1.97 -7.70 -13.14
C PHE A 36 -2.92 -6.55 -13.46
N PHE A 37 -2.97 -6.15 -14.74
CA PHE A 37 -3.85 -5.09 -15.21
C PHE A 37 -5.00 -5.68 -16.02
N GLN A 38 -6.23 -5.39 -15.61
CA GLN A 38 -7.44 -5.89 -16.29
C GLN A 38 -7.79 -5.08 -17.55
N CYS A 39 -7.16 -3.93 -17.75
CA CYS A 39 -7.37 -3.08 -18.91
C CYS A 39 -6.03 -2.58 -19.41
N SER A 40 -5.75 -2.68 -20.71
CA SER A 40 -4.48 -2.23 -21.29
C SER A 40 -4.23 -0.74 -21.06
N ARG A 41 -5.28 0.09 -21.06
CA ARG A 41 -5.16 1.52 -20.73
C ARG A 41 -4.75 1.79 -19.28
N ALA A 42 -4.90 0.82 -18.38
CA ALA A 42 -4.47 0.98 -16.99
C ALA A 42 -2.94 1.03 -16.86
N VAL A 43 -2.21 0.32 -17.73
CA VAL A 43 -0.74 0.37 -17.79
C VAL A 43 -0.28 1.79 -18.14
N ILE A 44 -0.87 2.37 -19.19
CA ILE A 44 -0.56 3.74 -19.64
C ILE A 44 -0.84 4.77 -18.53
N ARG A 45 -1.99 4.67 -17.85
CA ARG A 45 -2.34 5.60 -16.74
C ARG A 45 -1.43 5.43 -15.51
N ALA A 46 -0.90 4.22 -15.30
CA ALA A 46 0.05 3.96 -14.23
C ALA A 46 1.45 4.51 -14.54
N GLY A 47 1.70 4.98 -15.77
CA GLY A 47 3.00 5.49 -16.20
C GLY A 47 4.08 4.41 -16.29
N LEU A 48 3.66 3.17 -16.60
CA LEU A 48 4.52 2.00 -16.78
C LEU A 48 4.77 1.68 -18.25
#